data_AF-A0A9P1DUD2-F1
#
_entry.id   AF-A0A9P1DUD2-F1
#
_cell.length_a   1.000
_cell.length_b   1.000
_cell.length_c   1.000
_cell.angle_alpha   90.00
_cell.angle_beta   90.00
_cell.angle_gamma   90.00
#
_symmetry.space_group_name_H-M   'P 1'
#
loop_
_entity.id
_entity.type
_entity.pdbx_description
1 polymer ?
#
loop_
_entity_poly.entity_id
_entity_poly.type
_entity_poly.pdbx_seq_one_letter_code
_entity_poly.pdbx_strand_id
1 'polypeptide(L)'
;MAPVAGKLAGLATRSSARLVRHGNSCLHKHMACSSNAAPGSEETGRLTITSRKVVGIGPQRSLDLAGAFLQDVHLRCPNSVQLTLEVIGSAPLSSVMNALAFCNRSLGETAWRLAFVPLVRVFVYREPEKMVSHLRRSLRIQLRAVPLHAVEAAKERRDAGVIDVVRVRADTDLRRLSGLVNSRFRLAALGLEEPIVMESMGRKAIEKMVKALAAAWQRSAREHETELPECAFHCYVEHQLVPSPSLELYSGVQCILLPVSTDWHTALKRSHAEYFPVV
;
A
#
# COMPACT_ATOMS: atom_id res chain seq x y z
N MET A 1 23.90 54.64 21.97
CA MET A 1 23.83 53.19 21.69
C MET A 1 22.81 52.59 22.63
N ALA A 2 21.63 52.28 22.12
CA ALA A 2 20.44 51.88 22.88
C ALA A 2 19.91 50.54 22.32
N PRO A 3 19.31 49.66 23.15
CA PRO A 3 18.80 48.38 22.72
C PRO A 3 17.39 48.53 22.14
N VAL A 4 17.10 47.84 21.03
CA VAL A 4 15.75 47.73 20.47
C VAL A 4 15.13 46.41 20.89
N ALA A 5 14.06 46.51 21.66
CA ALA A 5 13.19 45.43 22.08
C ALA A 5 12.23 45.01 20.94
N GLY A 6 12.11 43.70 20.71
CA GLY A 6 11.12 43.11 19.81
C GLY A 6 10.13 42.24 20.58
N LYS A 7 8.88 42.70 20.67
CA LYS A 7 7.72 42.06 21.29
C LYS A 7 7.32 40.76 20.57
N LEU A 8 6.96 39.72 21.34
CA LEU A 8 6.06 38.64 20.90
C LEU A 8 4.96 38.44 21.95
N ALA A 9 3.79 39.02 21.67
CA ALA A 9 2.50 38.50 22.10
C ALA A 9 2.19 37.30 21.17
N GLY A 10 1.61 36.17 21.58
CA GLY A 10 0.54 35.96 22.54
C GLY A 10 -0.60 35.31 21.75
N LEU A 11 -0.83 34.01 21.95
CA LEU A 11 -2.10 33.33 21.63
C LEU A 11 -2.14 31.98 22.33
N ALA A 12 -2.70 32.03 23.54
CA ALA A 12 -3.29 30.89 24.19
C ALA A 12 -4.67 30.66 23.58
N THR A 13 -4.97 29.41 23.20
CA THR A 13 -6.36 28.95 23.10
C THR A 13 -6.53 27.78 24.05
N ARG A 14 -7.03 28.10 25.25
CA ARG A 14 -7.82 27.18 26.06
C ARG A 14 -9.07 26.83 25.27
N SER A 15 -9.47 25.56 25.26
CA SER A 15 -10.88 25.25 25.22
C SER A 15 -11.16 24.03 26.07
N SER A 16 -12.08 24.23 27.01
CA SER A 16 -12.61 23.29 27.97
C SER A 16 -14.12 23.35 27.78
N ALA A 17 -14.80 22.22 27.68
CA ALA A 17 -16.23 22.06 28.01
C ALA A 17 -16.56 20.56 27.96
N ARG A 18 -16.90 19.90 29.08
CA ARG A 18 -18.11 19.95 29.94
C ARG A 18 -19.19 18.99 29.45
N LEU A 19 -19.37 17.96 30.27
CA LEU A 19 -20.35 16.88 30.18
C LEU A 19 -21.73 17.40 30.63
N VAL A 20 -22.78 17.10 29.85
CA VAL A 20 -24.18 17.18 30.30
C VAL A 20 -24.87 15.88 29.89
N ARG A 21 -25.56 15.23 30.85
CA ARG A 21 -26.36 14.01 30.67
C ARG A 21 -27.84 14.30 30.92
N HIS A 22 -28.67 13.60 30.15
CA HIS A 22 -30.04 13.07 30.37
C HIS A 22 -30.77 13.14 29.01
N GLY A 23 -31.51 12.15 28.50
CA GLY A 23 -31.92 10.82 28.92
C GLY A 23 -33.15 10.41 28.08
N ASN A 24 -33.20 9.15 27.59
CA ASN A 24 -34.37 8.37 27.09
C ASN A 24 -35.14 8.92 25.86
N SER A 25 -35.80 8.17 24.98
CA SER A 25 -35.94 6.74 24.64
C SER A 25 -36.60 6.68 23.23
N CYS A 26 -36.32 5.68 22.40
CA CYS A 26 -37.29 4.67 21.87
C CYS A 26 -37.30 4.60 20.33
N LEU A 27 -36.92 3.41 19.83
CA LEU A 27 -37.48 2.64 18.70
C LEU A 27 -37.98 3.36 17.43
N HIS A 28 -37.24 3.21 16.31
CA HIS A 28 -37.59 2.25 15.24
C HIS A 28 -36.47 2.10 14.19
N LYS A 29 -36.43 0.90 13.59
CA LYS A 29 -35.42 0.30 12.71
C LYS A 29 -35.17 1.08 11.41
N HIS A 30 -33.90 1.26 11.03
CA HIS A 30 -33.35 0.88 9.71
C HIS A 30 -31.81 0.86 9.75
N MET A 31 -31.23 -0.11 9.02
CA MET A 31 -29.81 -0.48 9.00
C MET A 31 -28.84 0.71 8.90
N ALA A 32 -28.03 0.89 9.95
CA ALA A 32 -26.86 1.73 9.97
C ALA A 32 -25.66 0.89 10.46
N CYS A 33 -24.52 1.03 9.80
CA CYS A 33 -23.23 0.59 10.36
C CYS A 33 -22.98 1.42 11.63
N SER A 34 -23.29 0.84 12.79
CA SER A 34 -22.97 1.42 14.09
C SER A 34 -21.54 1.06 14.46
N SER A 35 -20.65 2.06 14.43
CA SER A 35 -19.44 2.09 15.24
C SER A 35 -19.65 3.15 16.31
N ASN A 36 -20.23 2.74 17.44
CA ASN A 36 -20.23 3.57 18.64
C ASN A 36 -18.85 3.46 19.30
N ALA A 37 -17.99 4.45 19.06
CA ALA A 37 -16.83 4.74 19.90
C ALA A 37 -16.98 6.18 20.40
N ALA A 38 -16.99 6.36 21.72
CA ALA A 38 -17.09 7.67 22.37
C ALA A 38 -15.75 8.44 22.26
N PRO A 39 -15.77 9.77 22.19
CA PRO A 39 -14.55 10.56 22.05
C PRO A 39 -13.91 10.72 23.44
N GLY A 40 -12.75 10.08 23.65
CA GLY A 40 -11.96 10.33 24.87
C GLY A 40 -10.95 9.27 25.30
N SER A 41 -10.93 8.09 24.68
CA SER A 41 -9.84 7.13 24.91
C SER A 41 -8.90 7.09 23.70
N GLU A 42 -7.60 7.14 23.95
CA GLU A 42 -6.60 6.56 23.05
C GLU A 42 -6.92 5.07 22.92
N GLU A 43 -7.87 4.74 22.04
CA GLU A 43 -8.09 3.38 21.61
C GLU A 43 -6.83 2.97 20.86
N THR A 44 -6.03 2.10 21.48
CA THR A 44 -5.19 1.14 20.78
C THR A 44 -6.08 0.43 19.78
N GLY A 45 -6.13 0.96 18.54
CA GLY A 45 -7.06 0.53 17.53
C GLY A 45 -6.93 -0.96 17.32
N ARG A 46 -8.00 -1.71 17.59
CA ARG A 46 -8.04 -3.15 17.35
C ARG A 46 -8.27 -3.37 15.85
N LEU A 47 -7.29 -3.98 15.19
CA LEU A 47 -7.42 -4.38 13.78
C LEU A 47 -8.44 -5.53 13.70
N THR A 48 -9.60 -5.29 13.10
CA THR A 48 -10.57 -6.37 12.84
C THR A 48 -10.57 -6.67 11.35
N ILE A 49 -9.70 -7.59 10.91
CA ILE A 49 -9.67 -8.08 9.53
C ILE A 49 -10.87 -9.00 9.32
N THR A 50 -11.81 -8.62 8.45
CA THR A 50 -12.81 -9.55 7.92
C THR A 50 -12.83 -9.47 6.40
N SER A 51 -13.12 -10.60 5.76
CA SER A 51 -13.05 -10.83 4.30
C SER A 51 -13.90 -9.88 3.42
N ARG A 52 -14.65 -8.94 4.01
CA ARG A 52 -15.48 -7.96 3.30
C ARG A 52 -15.48 -6.55 3.92
N LYS A 53 -14.68 -6.28 4.95
CA LYS A 53 -14.74 -5.00 5.67
C LYS A 53 -13.49 -4.16 5.42
N VAL A 54 -13.72 -2.93 4.99
CA VAL A 54 -12.70 -1.88 4.98
C VAL A 54 -12.28 -1.60 6.42
N VAL A 55 -11.03 -1.88 6.76
CA VAL A 55 -10.46 -1.55 8.08
C VAL A 55 -9.68 -0.25 7.96
N GLY A 56 -10.09 0.77 8.73
CA GLY A 56 -9.28 1.96 8.93
C GLY A 56 -8.10 1.61 9.84
N ILE A 57 -6.87 1.74 9.31
CA ILE A 57 -5.66 1.44 10.07
C ILE A 57 -5.23 2.72 10.80
N GLY A 58 -5.36 2.72 12.13
CA GLY A 58 -4.77 3.74 13.00
C GLY A 58 -3.23 3.63 13.05
N PRO A 59 -2.55 4.36 13.96
CA PRO A 59 -1.12 4.22 14.18
C PRO A 59 -0.79 2.89 14.89
N GLN A 60 -1.01 1.77 14.21
CA GLN A 60 -0.65 0.44 14.68
C GLN A 60 0.82 0.13 14.35
N ARG A 61 1.42 -0.74 15.16
CA ARG A 61 2.78 -1.24 14.91
C ARG A 61 2.74 -2.17 13.70
N SER A 62 3.71 -2.06 12.80
CA SER A 62 3.82 -2.93 11.61
C SER A 62 3.84 -4.42 11.93
N LEU A 63 4.32 -4.80 13.12
CA LEU A 63 4.36 -6.19 13.58
C LEU A 63 2.96 -6.78 13.82
N ASP A 64 2.05 -6.01 14.41
CA ASP A 64 0.67 -6.47 14.67
C ASP A 64 -0.08 -6.70 13.34
N LEU A 65 0.11 -5.79 12.39
CA LEU A 65 -0.41 -5.92 11.02
C LEU A 65 0.18 -7.15 10.32
N ALA A 66 1.47 -7.40 10.46
CA ALA A 66 2.12 -8.56 9.85
C ALA A 66 1.61 -9.88 10.45
N GLY A 67 1.44 -9.95 11.77
CA GLY A 67 0.83 -11.10 12.44
C GLY A 67 -0.58 -11.37 11.94
N ALA A 68 -1.39 -10.32 11.76
CA ALA A 68 -2.72 -10.45 11.22
C ALA A 68 -2.73 -10.90 9.74
N PHE A 69 -1.79 -10.43 8.92
CA PHE A 69 -1.61 -10.95 7.55
C PHE A 69 -1.24 -12.42 7.55
N LEU A 70 -0.27 -12.82 8.38
CA LEU A 70 0.15 -14.22 8.50
C LEU A 70 -1.02 -15.11 8.91
N GLN A 71 -1.82 -14.69 9.90
CA GLN A 71 -2.98 -15.46 10.34
C GLN A 71 -4.02 -15.63 9.22
N ASP A 72 -4.35 -14.55 8.50
CA ASP A 72 -5.36 -14.59 7.43
C ASP A 72 -4.88 -15.40 6.21
N VAL A 73 -3.57 -15.39 5.94
CA VAL A 73 -2.91 -16.23 4.93
C VAL A 73 -2.97 -17.71 5.32
N HIS A 74 -2.53 -18.09 6.51
CA HIS A 74 -2.51 -19.50 6.92
C HIS A 74 -3.92 -20.12 6.99
N LEU A 75 -4.94 -19.31 7.27
CA LEU A 75 -6.32 -19.78 7.38
C LEU A 75 -7.04 -19.93 6.02
N ARG A 76 -6.47 -19.45 4.91
CA ARG A 76 -7.16 -19.39 3.62
C ARG A 76 -6.30 -19.97 2.49
N CYS A 77 -6.91 -20.77 1.62
CA CYS A 77 -6.24 -21.25 0.41
C CYS A 77 -5.70 -20.08 -0.42
N PRO A 78 -4.53 -20.24 -1.09
CA PRO A 78 -3.93 -19.19 -1.92
C PRO A 78 -4.88 -18.65 -3.00
N ASN A 79 -5.85 -19.44 -3.45
CA ASN A 79 -6.84 -19.05 -4.46
C ASN A 79 -8.01 -18.21 -3.91
N SER A 80 -8.12 -18.00 -2.59
CA SER A 80 -9.26 -17.30 -1.95
C SER A 80 -8.87 -16.10 -1.08
N VAL A 81 -7.58 -15.77 -0.98
CA VAL A 81 -7.13 -14.58 -0.24
C VAL A 81 -7.43 -13.32 -1.06
N GLN A 82 -8.62 -12.76 -0.87
CA GLN A 82 -8.98 -11.42 -1.35
C GLN A 82 -9.03 -10.45 -0.17
N LEU A 83 -7.89 -10.26 0.51
CA LEU A 83 -7.79 -9.27 1.57
C LEU A 83 -7.68 -7.87 0.95
N THR A 84 -8.59 -6.98 1.29
CA THR A 84 -8.56 -5.57 0.90
C THR A 84 -8.31 -4.70 2.12
N LEU A 85 -7.30 -3.85 2.04
CA LEU A 85 -7.03 -2.79 3.02
C LEU A 85 -7.36 -1.44 2.40
N GLU A 86 -7.89 -0.51 3.19
CA GLU A 86 -8.05 0.89 2.77
C GLU A 86 -7.22 1.78 3.70
N VAL A 87 -6.41 2.63 3.09
CA VAL A 87 -5.42 3.41 3.82
C VAL A 87 -5.53 4.87 3.44
N ILE A 88 -5.53 5.73 4.45
CA ILE A 88 -5.58 7.19 4.30
C ILE A 88 -4.37 7.78 5.03
N GLY A 89 -3.50 8.45 4.27
CA GLY A 89 -2.29 9.10 4.79
C GLY A 89 -1.02 8.25 4.68
N SER A 90 0.12 8.92 4.80
CA SER A 90 1.45 8.32 4.57
C SER A 90 1.93 7.39 5.68
N ALA A 91 1.64 7.72 6.94
CA ALA A 91 2.06 6.93 8.09
C ALA A 91 1.43 5.52 8.12
N PRO A 92 0.09 5.36 8.08
CA PRO A 92 -0.50 4.03 8.07
C PRO A 92 -0.15 3.24 6.80
N LEU A 93 0.04 3.92 5.66
CA LEU A 93 0.48 3.27 4.43
C LEU A 93 1.89 2.71 4.57
N SER A 94 2.82 3.49 5.11
CA SER A 94 4.16 3.00 5.42
C SER A 94 4.12 1.81 6.36
N SER A 95 3.24 1.83 7.39
CA SER A 95 3.08 0.71 8.31
C SER A 95 2.61 -0.56 7.59
N VAL A 96 1.63 -0.43 6.69
CA VAL A 96 1.12 -1.54 5.86
C VAL A 96 2.19 -2.10 4.95
N MET A 97 2.93 -1.25 4.23
CA MET A 97 3.95 -1.72 3.29
C MET A 97 5.09 -2.44 4.02
N ASN A 98 5.54 -1.89 5.15
CA ASN A 98 6.54 -2.55 6.01
C ASN A 98 6.01 -3.89 6.56
N ALA A 99 4.74 -3.94 7.00
CA ALA A 99 4.12 -5.16 7.50
C ALA A 99 4.02 -6.24 6.42
N LEU A 100 3.69 -5.87 5.18
CA LEU A 100 3.68 -6.80 4.04
C LEU A 100 5.08 -7.34 3.75
N ALA A 101 6.08 -6.47 3.73
CA ALA A 101 7.46 -6.85 3.51
C ALA A 101 7.95 -7.80 4.63
N PHE A 102 7.62 -7.51 5.89
CA PHE A 102 7.94 -8.37 7.04
C PHE A 102 7.23 -9.72 6.95
N CYS A 103 5.93 -9.72 6.63
CA CYS A 103 5.16 -10.94 6.42
C CYS A 103 5.81 -11.83 5.35
N ASN A 104 6.20 -11.27 4.20
CA ASN A 104 6.89 -12.00 3.14
C ASN A 104 8.23 -12.60 3.57
N ARG A 105 8.96 -11.92 4.46
CA ARG A 105 10.19 -12.47 5.07
C ARG A 105 9.87 -13.62 6.02
N SER A 106 8.83 -13.48 6.85
CA SER A 106 8.41 -14.49 7.84
C SER A 106 7.77 -15.73 7.21
N LEU A 107 7.24 -15.62 5.99
CA LEU A 107 6.69 -16.75 5.25
C LEU A 107 7.75 -17.82 4.89
N GLY A 108 9.06 -17.52 5.01
CA GLY A 108 10.11 -18.55 4.95
C GLY A 108 10.07 -19.33 3.63
N GLU A 109 10.06 -20.65 3.68
CA GLU A 109 10.08 -21.51 2.48
C GLU A 109 8.67 -21.89 1.97
N THR A 110 7.61 -21.19 2.38
CA THR A 110 6.26 -21.49 1.85
C THR A 110 6.25 -21.35 0.33
N ALA A 111 5.52 -22.23 -0.36
CA ALA A 111 5.41 -22.23 -1.84
C ALA A 111 4.80 -20.95 -2.46
N TRP A 112 4.44 -19.98 -1.64
CA TRP A 112 3.70 -18.78 -2.01
C TRP A 112 4.12 -17.58 -1.17
N ARG A 113 3.86 -16.40 -1.71
CA ARG A 113 4.16 -15.09 -1.14
C ARG A 113 2.96 -14.16 -1.27
N LEU A 114 2.94 -13.10 -0.48
CA LEU A 114 1.99 -12.01 -0.64
C LEU A 114 2.51 -11.00 -1.66
N ALA A 115 1.65 -10.69 -2.61
CA ALA A 115 1.78 -9.52 -3.48
C ALA A 115 0.57 -8.60 -3.26
N PHE A 116 0.64 -7.38 -3.78
CA PHE A 116 -0.42 -6.39 -3.64
C PHE A 116 -0.72 -5.67 -4.95
N VAL A 117 -1.98 -5.28 -5.13
CA VAL A 117 -2.46 -4.42 -6.20
C VAL A 117 -2.93 -3.11 -5.57
N PRO A 118 -2.21 -1.99 -5.77
CA PRO A 118 -2.61 -0.70 -5.23
C PRO A 118 -3.59 0.00 -6.17
N LEU A 119 -4.66 0.58 -5.61
CA LEU A 119 -5.70 1.28 -6.34
C LEU A 119 -5.99 2.63 -5.67
N VAL A 120 -6.05 3.71 -6.44
CA VAL A 120 -6.56 4.99 -5.93
C VAL A 120 -8.08 4.93 -5.92
N ARG A 121 -8.67 5.19 -4.75
CA ARG A 121 -10.12 5.33 -4.58
C ARG A 121 -10.45 6.78 -4.25
N VAL A 122 -11.39 7.35 -4.97
CA VAL A 122 -11.99 8.65 -4.67
C VAL A 122 -13.37 8.40 -4.10
N PHE A 123 -13.70 9.05 -2.99
CA PHE A 123 -15.02 8.93 -2.39
C PHE A 123 -15.48 10.27 -1.80
N VAL A 124 -16.79 10.45 -1.70
CA VAL A 124 -17.39 11.60 -1.04
C VAL A 124 -17.44 11.33 0.45
N TYR A 125 -16.77 12.17 1.22
CA TYR A 125 -16.82 12.17 2.68
C TYR A 125 -17.72 13.30 3.15
N ARG A 126 -18.74 12.96 3.94
CA ARG A 126 -19.58 13.94 4.64
C ARG A 126 -19.08 14.02 6.07
N GLU A 127 -18.65 15.21 6.48
CA GLU A 127 -18.28 15.43 7.87
C GLU A 127 -19.55 15.30 8.72
N PRO A 128 -19.56 14.42 9.74
CA PRO A 128 -20.65 14.41 10.69
C PRO A 128 -20.74 15.83 11.28
N GLU A 129 -21.96 16.37 11.36
CA GLU A 129 -22.28 17.74 11.83
C GLU A 129 -22.10 18.87 10.79
N LYS A 130 -21.57 18.61 9.59
CA LYS A 130 -21.50 19.62 8.52
C LYS A 130 -22.30 19.19 7.31
N MET A 131 -23.05 20.12 6.72
CA MET A 131 -23.71 19.90 5.42
C MET A 131 -22.73 19.93 4.23
N VAL A 132 -21.43 20.05 4.48
CA VAL A 132 -20.40 20.11 3.44
C VAL A 132 -19.92 18.70 3.10
N SER A 133 -19.92 18.40 1.80
CA SER A 133 -19.35 17.18 1.25
C SER A 133 -17.96 17.46 0.69
N HIS A 134 -16.98 16.64 1.05
CA HIS A 134 -15.60 16.76 0.57
C HIS A 134 -15.20 15.53 -0.25
N LEU A 135 -14.52 15.73 -1.38
CA LEU A 135 -13.87 14.62 -2.07
C LEU A 135 -12.60 14.24 -1.31
N ARG A 136 -12.53 12.98 -0.87
CA ARG A 136 -11.33 12.40 -0.27
C ARG A 136 -10.76 11.30 -1.15
N ARG A 137 -9.47 11.07 -0.98
CA ARG A 137 -8.72 10.02 -1.69
C ARG A 137 -8.16 9.04 -0.67
N SER A 138 -8.34 7.76 -0.91
CA SER A 138 -7.70 6.67 -0.19
C SER A 138 -6.93 5.79 -1.16
N LEU A 139 -5.98 5.02 -0.61
CA LEU A 139 -5.34 3.92 -1.31
C LEU A 139 -5.98 2.61 -0.84
N ARG A 140 -6.49 1.84 -1.80
CA ARG A 140 -6.96 0.47 -1.58
C ARG A 140 -5.83 -0.48 -1.96
N ILE A 141 -5.40 -1.31 -1.03
CA ILE A 141 -4.36 -2.32 -1.22
C ILE A 141 -5.05 -3.68 -1.23
N GLN A 142 -5.10 -4.32 -2.40
CA GLN A 142 -5.64 -5.67 -2.54
C GLN A 142 -4.50 -6.67 -2.48
N LEU A 143 -4.52 -7.58 -1.51
CA LEU A 143 -3.50 -8.62 -1.40
C LEU A 143 -3.86 -9.83 -2.24
N ARG A 144 -2.82 -10.51 -2.73
CA ARG A 144 -2.91 -11.72 -3.54
C ARG A 144 -1.80 -12.68 -3.15
N ALA A 145 -2.06 -13.98 -3.28
CA ALA A 145 -1.02 -15.00 -3.25
C ALA A 145 -0.33 -15.05 -4.62
N VAL A 146 1.00 -15.15 -4.62
CA VAL A 146 1.80 -15.42 -5.83
C VAL A 146 2.76 -16.58 -5.53
N PRO A 147 3.08 -17.43 -6.52
CA PRO A 147 3.97 -18.55 -6.28
C PRO A 147 5.41 -18.09 -5.99
N LEU A 148 6.10 -18.83 -5.12
CA LEU A 148 7.46 -18.51 -4.70
C LEU A 148 8.45 -18.47 -5.87
N HIS A 149 8.38 -19.43 -6.80
CA HIS A 149 9.31 -19.48 -7.93
C HIS A 149 9.29 -18.21 -8.81
N ALA A 150 8.14 -17.54 -8.94
CA ALA A 150 8.04 -16.29 -9.70
C ALA A 150 8.77 -15.14 -8.99
N VAL A 151 8.74 -15.14 -7.66
CA VAL A 151 9.43 -14.18 -6.79
C VAL A 151 10.94 -14.41 -6.87
N GLU A 152 11.39 -15.66 -6.78
CA GLU A 152 12.80 -16.06 -6.88
C GLU A 152 13.39 -15.73 -8.25
N ALA A 153 12.70 -16.08 -9.34
CA ALA A 153 13.13 -15.72 -10.69
C ALA A 153 13.29 -14.21 -10.86
N ALA A 154 12.39 -13.41 -10.29
CA ALA A 154 12.48 -11.96 -10.35
C ALA A 154 13.65 -11.40 -9.50
N LYS A 155 13.97 -12.05 -8.38
CA LYS A 155 15.15 -11.72 -7.56
C LYS A 155 16.46 -12.04 -8.27
N GLU A 156 16.61 -13.25 -8.80
CA GLU A 156 17.82 -13.68 -9.50
C GLU A 156 18.16 -12.73 -10.65
N ARG A 157 17.16 -12.30 -11.41
CA ARG A 157 17.34 -11.34 -12.51
C ARG A 157 17.77 -9.96 -12.02
N ARG A 158 17.24 -9.51 -10.89
CA ARG A 158 17.72 -8.28 -10.25
C ARG A 158 19.16 -8.42 -9.79
N ASP A 159 19.50 -9.51 -9.11
CA ASP A 159 20.85 -9.73 -8.57
C ASP A 159 21.89 -9.89 -9.69
N ALA A 160 21.47 -10.39 -10.85
CA ALA A 160 22.25 -10.39 -12.09
C ALA A 160 22.40 -8.99 -12.74
N GLY A 161 21.79 -7.95 -12.18
CA GLY A 161 21.83 -6.58 -12.72
C GLY A 161 20.99 -6.38 -13.99
N VAL A 162 20.10 -7.31 -14.30
CA VAL A 162 19.25 -7.27 -15.50
C VAL A 162 18.04 -6.34 -15.30
N ILE A 163 17.62 -6.14 -14.05
CA ILE A 163 16.48 -5.29 -13.69
C ILE A 163 16.94 -3.93 -13.18
N ASP A 164 16.44 -2.86 -13.80
CA ASP A 164 16.66 -1.49 -13.37
C ASP A 164 16.04 -1.19 -11.99
N VAL A 165 16.82 -0.51 -11.15
CA VAL A 165 16.42 -0.13 -9.79
C VAL A 165 16.14 1.38 -9.70
N VAL A 166 14.89 1.73 -9.42
CA VAL A 166 14.42 3.11 -9.27
C VAL A 166 14.27 3.47 -7.80
N ARG A 167 15.13 4.36 -7.31
CA ARG A 167 15.07 4.87 -5.93
C ARG A 167 14.13 6.07 -5.82
N VAL A 168 13.11 5.94 -4.98
CA VAL A 168 12.11 6.96 -4.71
C VAL A 168 12.46 7.73 -3.43
N ARG A 169 12.45 9.05 -3.53
CA ARG A 169 12.70 9.98 -2.43
C ARG A 169 11.43 10.75 -2.08
N ALA A 170 11.44 11.42 -0.93
CA ALA A 170 10.31 12.22 -0.47
C ALA A 170 10.03 13.43 -1.37
N ASP A 171 11.00 13.91 -2.14
CA ASP A 171 10.93 15.03 -3.07
C ASP A 171 10.70 14.61 -4.53
N THR A 172 10.79 13.31 -4.86
CA THR A 172 10.56 12.78 -6.23
C THR A 172 9.24 13.28 -6.82
N ASP A 173 9.27 13.78 -8.06
CA ASP A 173 8.06 14.21 -8.75
C ASP A 173 7.15 13.02 -9.04
N LEU A 174 5.93 13.05 -8.47
CA LEU A 174 4.99 11.94 -8.57
C LEU A 174 4.52 11.71 -10.02
N ARG A 175 4.33 12.78 -10.81
CA ARG A 175 3.82 12.68 -12.17
C ARG A 175 4.87 12.05 -13.10
N ARG A 176 6.13 12.48 -12.98
CA ARG A 176 7.26 11.90 -13.71
C ARG A 176 7.46 10.43 -13.32
N LEU A 177 7.41 10.12 -12.02
CA LEU A 177 7.53 8.75 -11.53
C LEU A 177 6.42 7.85 -12.08
N SER A 178 5.15 8.28 -12.01
CA SER A 178 4.03 7.55 -12.60
C SER A 178 4.20 7.31 -14.11
N GLY A 179 4.73 8.30 -14.84
CA GLY A 179 5.01 8.16 -16.28
C GLY A 179 6.06 7.09 -16.56
N LEU A 180 7.18 7.11 -15.83
CA LEU A 180 8.24 6.12 -15.92
C LEU A 180 7.71 4.71 -15.63
N VAL A 181 7.02 4.53 -14.49
CA VAL A 181 6.45 3.23 -14.09
C VAL A 181 5.48 2.72 -15.15
N ASN A 182 4.58 3.58 -15.65
CA ASN A 182 3.61 3.20 -16.68
C ASN A 182 4.29 2.77 -17.98
N SER A 183 5.33 3.49 -18.43
CA SER A 183 6.09 3.15 -19.64
C SER A 183 6.76 1.79 -19.49
N ARG A 184 7.48 1.57 -18.39
CA ARG A 184 8.16 0.31 -18.11
C ARG A 184 7.19 -0.85 -17.96
N PHE A 185 6.04 -0.61 -17.31
CA PHE A 185 5.03 -1.65 -17.16
C PHE A 185 4.46 -2.08 -18.52
N ARG A 186 4.18 -1.14 -19.41
CA ARG A 186 3.70 -1.45 -20.76
C ARG A 186 4.73 -2.23 -21.58
N LEU A 187 6.00 -1.81 -21.56
CA LEU A 187 7.06 -2.50 -22.29
C LEU A 187 7.33 -3.90 -21.73
N ALA A 188 7.28 -4.06 -20.40
CA ALA A 188 7.38 -5.36 -19.75
C ALA A 188 6.21 -6.28 -20.06
N ALA A 189 4.98 -5.75 -20.14
CA ALA A 189 3.82 -6.52 -20.54
C ALA A 189 3.93 -7.06 -21.97
N LEU A 190 4.61 -6.34 -22.86
CA LEU A 190 4.89 -6.76 -24.24
C LEU A 190 6.15 -7.64 -24.37
N GLY A 191 6.94 -7.79 -23.31
CA GLY A 191 8.19 -8.56 -23.34
C GLY A 191 9.37 -7.85 -23.95
N LEU A 192 9.25 -6.54 -24.15
CA LEU A 192 10.26 -5.71 -24.79
C LEU A 192 11.30 -5.21 -23.79
N GLU A 193 10.93 -5.12 -22.52
CA GLU A 193 11.81 -4.67 -21.45
C GLU A 193 11.56 -5.45 -20.15
N GLU A 194 12.49 -5.30 -19.21
CA GLU A 194 12.36 -5.83 -17.88
C GLU A 194 11.48 -4.96 -16.98
N PRO A 195 10.73 -5.57 -16.03
CA PRO A 195 10.05 -4.80 -15.01
C PRO A 195 11.09 -4.08 -14.15
N ILE A 196 10.75 -2.90 -13.66
CA ILE A 196 11.61 -2.16 -12.73
C ILE A 196 11.40 -2.61 -11.28
N VAL A 197 12.47 -2.54 -10.48
CA VAL A 197 12.40 -2.60 -9.02
C VAL A 197 12.36 -1.19 -8.47
N MET A 198 11.40 -0.90 -7.60
CA MET A 198 11.30 0.39 -6.92
C MET A 198 11.78 0.25 -5.48
N GLU A 199 12.71 1.09 -5.05
CA GLU A 199 13.17 1.17 -3.66
C GLU A 199 12.70 2.47 -3.05
N SER A 200 12.21 2.43 -1.82
CA SER A 200 11.76 3.64 -1.16
C SER A 200 12.03 3.59 0.34
N MET A 201 12.41 4.74 0.88
CA MET A 201 12.64 4.90 2.32
C MET A 201 11.87 6.05 2.93
N GLY A 202 11.28 5.82 4.09
CA GLY A 202 10.49 6.81 4.81
C GLY A 202 9.07 6.98 4.27
N ARG A 203 8.17 7.40 5.16
CA ARG A 203 6.71 7.39 4.95
C ARG A 203 6.27 8.14 3.69
N LYS A 204 6.85 9.32 3.43
CA LYS A 204 6.49 10.17 2.28
C LYS A 204 6.96 9.58 0.95
N ALA A 205 8.16 9.00 0.91
CA ALA A 205 8.67 8.36 -0.30
C ALA A 205 7.86 7.10 -0.61
N ILE A 206 7.53 6.30 0.42
CA ILE A 206 6.72 5.07 0.27
C ILE A 206 5.33 5.44 -0.27
N GLU A 207 4.72 6.50 0.26
CA GLU A 207 3.46 7.00 -0.27
C GLU A 207 3.56 7.40 -1.76
N LYS A 208 4.62 8.13 -2.15
CA LYS A 208 4.84 8.50 -3.55
C LYS A 208 5.03 7.27 -4.44
N MET A 209 5.83 6.30 -4.00
CA MET A 209 6.04 5.04 -4.70
C MET A 209 4.71 4.32 -4.92
N VAL A 210 3.94 4.05 -3.86
CA VAL A 210 2.67 3.31 -3.97
C VAL A 210 1.63 4.08 -4.78
N LYS A 211 1.55 5.42 -4.67
CA LYS A 211 0.68 6.23 -5.53
C LYS A 211 1.09 6.16 -6.99
N ALA A 212 2.40 6.14 -7.29
CA ALA A 212 2.88 6.01 -8.65
C ALA A 212 2.53 4.64 -9.24
N LEU A 213 2.73 3.58 -8.46
CA LEU A 213 2.30 2.21 -8.81
C LEU A 213 0.79 2.14 -9.07
N ALA A 214 -0.03 2.70 -8.18
CA ALA A 214 -1.49 2.71 -8.34
C ALA A 214 -1.93 3.46 -9.61
N ALA A 215 -1.33 4.62 -9.87
CA ALA A 215 -1.66 5.42 -11.05
C ALA A 215 -1.24 4.71 -12.36
N ALA A 216 -0.06 4.08 -12.38
CA ALA A 216 0.38 3.28 -13.52
C ALA A 216 -0.54 2.07 -13.72
N TRP A 217 -0.81 1.31 -12.65
CA TRP A 217 -1.72 0.17 -12.68
C TRP A 217 -3.09 0.51 -13.25
N GLN A 218 -3.72 1.57 -12.73
CA GLN A 218 -5.06 1.99 -13.16
C GLN A 218 -5.10 2.53 -14.60
N ARG A 219 -3.98 3.02 -15.14
CA ARG A 219 -3.90 3.39 -16.56
C ARG A 219 -3.77 2.16 -17.43
N SER A 220 -2.80 1.29 -17.11
CA SER A 220 -2.58 0.06 -17.85
C SER A 220 -3.84 -0.80 -17.86
N ALA A 221 -4.51 -0.99 -16.72
CA ALA A 221 -5.73 -1.81 -16.62
C ALA A 221 -6.90 -1.30 -17.48
N ARG A 222 -6.92 -0.01 -17.86
CA ARG A 222 -7.90 0.52 -18.81
C ARG A 222 -7.51 0.24 -20.27
N GLU A 223 -6.22 0.09 -20.54
CA GLU A 223 -5.69 -0.15 -21.88
C GLU A 223 -5.76 -1.65 -22.24
N HIS A 224 -5.67 -2.56 -21.26
CA HIS A 224 -5.72 -4.01 -21.48
C HIS A 224 -6.75 -4.70 -20.59
N GLU A 225 -8.05 -4.49 -20.88
CA GLU A 225 -9.18 -5.02 -20.11
C GLU A 225 -9.16 -6.56 -19.92
N THR A 226 -8.40 -7.30 -20.75
CA THR A 226 -8.38 -8.78 -20.75
C THR A 226 -7.12 -9.43 -20.17
N GLU A 227 -5.95 -8.77 -20.15
CA GLU A 227 -4.64 -9.43 -19.90
C GLU A 227 -3.90 -8.95 -18.64
N LEU A 228 -4.20 -7.73 -18.15
CA LEU A 228 -3.59 -7.20 -16.93
C LEU A 228 -4.18 -7.65 -15.58
N PRO A 229 -5.30 -8.39 -15.45
CA PRO A 229 -5.82 -8.73 -14.14
C PRO A 229 -4.90 -9.69 -13.37
N GLU A 230 -3.79 -10.15 -13.95
CA GLU A 230 -2.84 -11.11 -13.41
C GLU A 230 -1.47 -10.51 -13.06
N CYS A 231 -1.33 -9.22 -12.78
CA CYS A 231 -0.09 -8.72 -12.18
C CYS A 231 -0.28 -8.24 -10.74
N ALA A 232 0.79 -8.27 -9.96
CA ALA A 232 0.83 -7.72 -8.61
C ALA A 232 2.24 -7.30 -8.23
N PHE A 233 2.36 -6.41 -7.26
CA PHE A 233 3.64 -5.96 -6.74
C PHE A 233 4.02 -6.76 -5.50
N HIS A 234 5.24 -7.27 -5.43
CA HIS A 234 5.74 -7.96 -4.25
C HIS A 234 6.68 -7.05 -3.47
N CYS A 235 6.52 -7.01 -2.14
CA CYS A 235 7.37 -6.22 -1.26
C CYS A 235 8.44 -7.08 -0.58
N TYR A 236 9.69 -6.63 -0.64
CA TYR A 236 10.81 -7.20 0.13
C TYR A 236 11.32 -6.23 1.20
N VAL A 237 11.85 -6.81 2.28
CA VAL A 237 12.77 -6.14 3.21
C VAL A 237 14.19 -6.59 2.85
N GLU A 238 14.82 -5.96 1.88
CA GLU A 238 16.24 -6.26 1.60
C GLU A 238 17.17 -5.11 1.95
N HIS A 239 16.66 -3.88 2.03
CA HIS A 239 17.51 -2.75 2.38
C HIS A 239 17.12 -2.13 3.71
N GLN A 240 18.12 -2.21 4.60
CA GLN A 240 18.30 -1.50 5.86
C GLN A 240 17.68 -2.12 7.11
N LEU A 241 18.47 -3.00 7.73
CA LEU A 241 18.73 -2.87 9.16
C LEU A 241 19.35 -1.48 9.40
N VAL A 242 18.55 -0.46 9.69
CA VAL A 242 19.09 0.70 10.42
C VAL A 242 19.05 0.29 11.88
N PRO A 243 20.20 0.06 12.55
CA PRO A 243 20.21 -0.13 13.98
C PRO A 243 19.85 1.21 14.61
N SER A 244 18.56 1.40 14.93
CA SER A 244 18.12 2.50 15.78
C SER A 244 18.06 1.97 17.21
N PRO A 245 18.84 2.53 18.15
CA PRO A 245 18.87 2.07 19.54
C PRO A 245 17.55 2.31 20.31
N SER A 246 16.56 2.99 19.70
CA SER A 246 15.33 3.38 20.38
C SER A 246 14.04 2.77 19.81
N LEU A 247 14.13 1.60 19.15
CA LEU A 247 13.06 0.76 18.55
C LEU A 247 13.38 0.50 17.08
N GLU A 248 13.44 -0.77 16.71
CA GLU A 248 13.69 -1.34 15.38
C GLU A 248 12.64 -0.91 14.33
N LEU A 249 12.66 0.37 13.94
CA LEU A 249 11.76 0.90 12.92
C LEU A 249 12.42 0.78 11.55
N TYR A 250 12.24 -0.38 10.93
CA TYR A 250 12.46 -0.57 9.50
C TYR A 250 11.69 0.51 8.72
N SER A 251 12.40 1.25 7.87
CA SER A 251 11.80 2.33 7.07
C SER A 251 12.21 2.25 5.61
N GLY A 252 12.30 1.03 5.08
CA GLY A 252 12.62 0.76 3.68
C GLY A 252 11.77 -0.38 3.15
N VAL A 253 11.23 -0.19 1.94
CA VAL A 253 10.58 -1.25 1.17
C VAL A 253 11.09 -1.24 -0.25
N GLN A 254 11.25 -2.43 -0.82
CA GLN A 254 11.44 -2.61 -2.24
C GLN A 254 10.21 -3.29 -2.83
N CYS A 255 9.73 -2.78 -3.95
CA CYS A 255 8.62 -3.36 -4.69
C CYS A 255 9.09 -3.79 -6.07
N ILE A 256 8.82 -5.05 -6.43
CA ILE A 256 8.99 -5.55 -7.80
C ILE A 256 7.62 -5.89 -8.37
N LEU A 257 7.43 -5.65 -9.66
CA LEU A 257 6.26 -6.14 -10.38
C LEU A 257 6.45 -7.63 -10.70
N LEU A 258 5.46 -8.46 -10.37
CA LEU A 258 5.44 -9.87 -10.70
C LEU A 258 4.28 -10.20 -11.64
N PRO A 259 4.50 -11.06 -12.64
CA PRO A 259 3.40 -11.78 -13.28
C PRO A 259 2.80 -12.77 -12.27
N VAL A 260 1.47 -12.83 -12.18
CA VAL A 260 0.73 -13.75 -11.30
C VAL A 260 0.47 -15.08 -12.00
N SER A 261 0.51 -15.12 -13.33
CA SER A 261 0.33 -16.34 -14.13
C SER A 261 1.61 -16.80 -14.81
N THR A 262 1.84 -18.11 -14.79
CA THR A 262 2.87 -18.79 -15.58
C THR A 262 2.64 -18.63 -17.08
N ASP A 263 1.39 -18.43 -17.51
CA ASP A 263 1.04 -18.23 -18.91
C ASP A 263 1.48 -16.86 -19.42
N TRP A 264 1.75 -15.91 -18.53
CA TRP A 264 2.36 -14.63 -18.92
C TRP A 264 3.71 -14.86 -19.60
N HIS A 265 4.55 -15.73 -19.03
CA HIS A 265 5.85 -16.07 -19.65
C HIS A 265 5.69 -16.84 -20.96
N THR A 266 4.65 -17.67 -21.09
CA THR A 266 4.35 -18.41 -22.32
C THR A 266 3.78 -17.51 -23.42
N ALA A 267 2.92 -16.55 -23.06
CA ALA A 267 2.35 -15.55 -23.95
C ALA A 267 3.42 -14.56 -24.44
N LEU A 268 4.33 -14.13 -23.55
CA LEU A 268 5.51 -13.33 -23.89
C LEU A 268 6.44 -14.03 -24.89
N LYS A 269 6.69 -15.33 -24.71
CA LYS A 269 7.49 -16.11 -25.65
C LYS A 269 6.80 -16.25 -27.02
N ARG A 270 5.47 -16.31 -27.06
CA ARG A 270 4.70 -16.37 -28.31
C ARG A 270 4.65 -15.03 -29.03
N SER A 271 4.40 -13.93 -28.33
CA SER A 271 4.36 -12.59 -28.93
C SER A 271 5.73 -12.19 -29.49
N HIS A 272 6.82 -12.49 -28.80
CA HIS A 272 8.17 -12.19 -29.31
C HIS A 272 8.50 -12.96 -30.61
N ALA A 273 7.98 -14.18 -30.77
CA ALA A 273 8.15 -14.98 -31.99
C ALA A 273 7.27 -14.50 -33.16
N GLU A 274 6.10 -13.92 -32.90
CA GLU A 274 5.21 -13.38 -33.94
C GLU A 274 5.63 -11.99 -34.43
N TYR A 275 6.22 -11.15 -33.58
CA TYR A 275 6.63 -9.79 -33.95
C TYR A 275 8.07 -9.70 -34.50
N PHE A 276 8.92 -10.70 -34.25
CA PHE A 276 10.28 -10.77 -34.76
C PHE A 276 10.56 -12.18 -35.30
N PRO A 277 10.13 -12.51 -36.53
CA PRO A 277 10.59 -13.73 -37.18
C PRO A 277 12.11 -13.60 -37.35
N VAL A 278 12.85 -14.50 -36.70
CA VAL A 278 14.29 -14.65 -36.91
C VAL A 278 14.48 -15.05 -38.38
N VAL A 279 15.02 -14.13 -39.18
CA VAL A 279 15.46 -14.38 -40.57
C VAL A 279 16.90 -14.84 -40.55
#